data_AF-A0A385FXN2-F1
#
_entry.id   AF-A0A385FXN2-F1
#
_cell.length_a   1.000
_cell.length_b   1.000
_cell.length_c   1.000
_cell.angle_alpha   90.00
_cell.angle_beta   90.00
_cell.angle_gamma   90.00
#
_symmetry.space_group_name_H-M   'P 1'
#
loop_
_entity.id
_entity.type
_entity.pdbx_description
1 polymer ?
#
loop_
_entity_poly.entity_id
_entity_poly.type
_entity_poly.pdbx_seq_one_letter_code
_entity_poly.pdbx_strand_id
1 'polypeptide(L)'
;MKIQLSDSALKPAPLRESLEPAPLPTVEGGFQTVLADPPWRFANRTGKVAPEHRRLDRYSTMELDDIKALPVAKHTAKNAHLYLWVPNAMLPDGLAVMEAWGFRYISHIIWAKRRKDGGPDGRGVGFYFRNVTEILLFGVKGSMRTLPPARSQVNMIESRKREHSRKPDEQYPLIESCSPGPLLEMFARHAQPGWVAWGDESGDEAPRGAASKGYAGGAIERPGMDVPELAKYERIPDVEADALAADLHDMYERLGFSIRDIAAETGFTIARVRALLDRAGADIRPRGAVRVLQAQGQ
;
A
#
# COMPACT_ATOMS: atom_id res chain seq x y z
N MET A 1 21.14 -41.55 -35.12
CA MET A 1 21.67 -41.33 -33.76
C MET A 1 21.59 -39.83 -33.46
N LYS A 2 20.50 -39.37 -32.84
CA LYS A 2 20.32 -37.95 -32.45
C LYS A 2 20.86 -37.78 -31.05
N ILE A 3 21.86 -36.91 -30.90
CA ILE A 3 22.45 -36.55 -29.61
C ILE A 3 21.43 -35.66 -28.88
N GLN A 4 20.97 -36.12 -27.72
CA GLN A 4 20.16 -35.35 -26.78
C GLN A 4 21.09 -34.34 -26.10
N LEU A 5 20.99 -33.07 -26.47
CA LEU A 5 21.58 -31.98 -25.70
C LEU A 5 20.64 -31.69 -24.53
N SER A 6 21.10 -31.95 -23.31
CA SER A 6 20.41 -31.57 -22.09
C SER A 6 20.48 -30.05 -21.93
N ASP A 7 19.35 -29.36 -21.99
CA ASP A 7 19.22 -27.95 -21.61
C ASP A 7 19.36 -27.80 -20.09
N SER A 8 20.59 -27.91 -19.60
CA SER A 8 20.99 -27.32 -18.32
C SER A 8 21.48 -25.91 -18.64
N ALA A 9 20.55 -24.98 -18.85
CA ALA A 9 20.89 -23.57 -18.86
C ALA A 9 21.41 -23.22 -17.45
N LEU A 10 22.74 -23.07 -17.34
CA LEU A 10 23.43 -22.64 -16.12
C LEU A 10 22.72 -21.42 -15.54
N LYS A 11 22.04 -21.59 -14.40
CA LYS A 11 21.44 -20.50 -13.65
C LYS A 11 22.59 -19.54 -13.26
N PRO A 12 22.51 -18.24 -13.58
CA PRO A 12 23.46 -17.25 -13.08
C PRO A 12 23.60 -17.37 -11.57
N ALA A 13 24.84 -17.54 -11.10
CA ALA A 13 25.13 -17.58 -9.68
C ALA A 13 24.68 -16.25 -9.03
N PRO A 14 24.06 -16.29 -7.84
CA PRO A 14 23.68 -15.07 -7.14
C PRO A 14 24.93 -14.24 -6.83
N LEU A 15 24.78 -12.91 -6.80
CA LEU A 15 25.88 -11.98 -6.53
C LEU A 15 26.44 -12.09 -5.10
N ARG A 16 25.67 -12.71 -4.19
CA ARG A 16 26.07 -13.06 -2.82
C ARG A 16 25.60 -14.47 -2.51
N GLU A 17 26.29 -15.13 -1.58
CA GLU A 17 25.89 -16.43 -1.06
C GLU A 17 24.53 -16.31 -0.35
N SER A 18 23.64 -17.26 -0.63
CA SER A 18 22.36 -17.36 0.08
C SER A 18 22.63 -17.91 1.47
N LEU A 19 22.55 -17.08 2.50
CA LEU A 19 22.62 -17.56 3.88
C LEU A 19 21.30 -18.24 4.23
N GLU A 20 21.37 -19.38 4.91
CA GLU A 20 20.21 -20.01 5.53
C GLU A 20 19.56 -19.01 6.49
N PRO A 21 18.26 -18.71 6.34
CA PRO A 21 17.63 -17.70 7.17
C PRO A 21 17.52 -18.19 8.62
N ALA A 22 17.65 -17.27 9.58
CA ALA A 22 17.53 -17.59 10.99
C ALA A 22 16.17 -18.26 11.29
N PRO A 23 16.07 -19.17 12.29
CA PRO A 23 14.79 -19.75 12.66
C PRO A 23 13.73 -18.67 12.97
N LEU A 24 12.51 -18.87 12.51
CA LEU A 24 11.40 -17.95 12.83
C LEU A 24 11.13 -17.96 14.34
N PRO A 25 10.81 -16.81 14.95
CA PRO A 25 10.49 -16.73 16.36
C PRO A 25 9.20 -17.49 16.68
N THR A 26 8.98 -17.80 17.96
CA THR A 26 7.79 -18.48 18.45
C THR A 26 7.18 -17.74 19.63
N VAL A 27 5.85 -17.76 19.71
CA VAL A 27 5.07 -17.27 20.86
C VAL A 27 4.05 -18.34 21.26
N GLU A 28 3.63 -18.34 22.51
CA GLU A 28 2.57 -19.25 22.98
C GLU A 28 1.30 -19.05 22.15
N GLY A 29 0.73 -20.15 21.62
CA GLY A 29 -0.44 -20.11 20.75
C GLY A 29 -0.19 -19.64 19.30
N GLY A 30 1.02 -19.17 18.98
CA GLY A 30 1.42 -18.69 17.66
C GLY A 30 0.98 -17.25 17.35
N PHE A 31 1.61 -16.64 16.34
CA PHE A 31 1.27 -15.27 15.92
C PHE A 31 -0.12 -15.20 15.30
N GLN A 32 -0.91 -14.20 15.70
CA GLN A 32 -2.23 -13.96 15.11
C GLN A 32 -2.17 -13.05 13.89
N THR A 33 -1.12 -12.26 13.73
CA THR A 33 -0.92 -11.42 12.55
C THR A 33 0.54 -11.43 12.11
N VAL A 34 0.75 -11.62 10.81
CA VAL A 34 2.06 -11.56 10.16
C VAL A 34 2.05 -10.45 9.12
N LEU A 35 3.07 -9.59 9.14
CA LEU A 35 3.45 -8.69 8.07
C LEU A 35 4.74 -9.22 7.43
N ALA A 36 4.81 -9.33 6.12
CA ALA A 36 6.01 -9.80 5.42
C ALA A 36 6.30 -8.97 4.18
N ASP A 37 7.58 -8.61 3.98
CA ASP A 37 8.11 -8.00 2.76
C ASP A 37 9.29 -8.83 2.20
N PRO A 38 9.00 -10.01 1.59
CA PRO A 38 10.06 -10.89 1.11
C PRO A 38 10.98 -10.21 0.10
N PRO A 39 12.28 -10.59 0.05
CA PRO A 39 13.23 -10.03 -0.89
C PRO A 39 13.07 -10.68 -2.27
N TRP A 40 11.98 -10.37 -2.96
CA TRP A 40 11.57 -11.00 -4.22
C TRP A 40 12.66 -10.95 -5.31
N ARG A 41 12.96 -12.10 -5.91
CA ARG A 41 13.82 -12.19 -7.10
C ARG A 41 12.99 -12.12 -8.39
N PHE A 42 13.32 -11.17 -9.27
CA PHE A 42 12.68 -11.02 -10.57
C PHE A 42 13.31 -11.95 -11.61
N ALA A 43 12.49 -12.66 -12.40
CA ALA A 43 12.97 -13.54 -13.47
C ALA A 43 13.70 -12.80 -14.61
N ASN A 44 13.26 -11.58 -14.95
CA ASN A 44 13.85 -10.79 -16.03
C ASN A 44 15.11 -10.05 -15.57
N ARG A 45 16.28 -10.66 -15.81
CA ARG A 45 17.61 -10.12 -15.48
C ARG A 45 18.16 -9.07 -16.46
N THR A 46 17.54 -8.90 -17.63
CA THR A 46 18.01 -7.98 -18.67
C THR A 46 17.39 -6.59 -18.52
N GLY A 47 18.16 -5.66 -17.95
CA GLY A 47 17.85 -4.23 -17.91
C GLY A 47 18.29 -3.53 -16.62
N LYS A 48 18.38 -2.20 -16.63
CA LYS A 48 18.72 -1.32 -15.49
C LYS A 48 17.73 -1.38 -14.30
N VAL A 49 16.86 -2.39 -14.25
CA VAL A 49 15.67 -2.49 -13.39
C VAL A 49 15.77 -3.69 -12.43
N ALA A 50 16.65 -4.66 -12.69
CA ALA A 50 16.88 -5.77 -11.76
C ALA A 50 17.64 -5.28 -10.52
N PRO A 51 17.23 -5.67 -9.29
CA PRO A 51 17.98 -5.39 -8.05
C PRO A 51 19.45 -5.85 -8.14
N GLU A 52 19.69 -6.90 -8.92
CA GLU A 52 20.99 -7.52 -9.19
C GLU A 52 21.84 -6.77 -10.24
N HIS A 53 21.40 -5.65 -10.81
CA HIS A 53 22.25 -4.88 -11.71
C HIS A 53 23.40 -4.23 -10.91
N ARG A 54 24.66 -4.34 -11.37
CA ARG A 54 25.93 -3.82 -10.78
C ARG A 54 25.96 -2.38 -10.22
N ARG A 55 24.90 -1.58 -10.38
CA ARG A 55 24.74 -0.21 -9.84
C ARG A 55 23.68 -0.13 -8.70
N LEU A 56 23.01 -1.23 -8.38
CA LEU A 56 21.86 -1.34 -7.47
C LEU A 56 22.05 -2.40 -6.37
N ASP A 57 23.23 -3.05 -6.28
CA ASP A 57 23.56 -4.07 -5.27
C ASP A 57 23.37 -3.53 -3.85
N ARG A 58 22.20 -3.81 -3.25
CA ARG A 58 21.79 -3.24 -1.95
C ARG A 58 21.35 -4.31 -0.95
N TYR A 59 20.72 -5.43 -1.37
CA TYR A 59 20.31 -6.56 -0.52
C TYR A 59 20.24 -7.89 -1.30
N SER A 60 20.38 -9.02 -0.61
CA SER A 60 20.21 -10.36 -1.18
C SER A 60 18.73 -10.65 -1.50
N THR A 61 18.46 -11.32 -2.63
CA THR A 61 17.10 -11.74 -3.05
C THR A 61 16.89 -13.24 -2.83
N MET A 62 15.66 -13.67 -2.53
CA MET A 62 15.26 -15.09 -2.47
C MET A 62 14.53 -15.53 -3.74
N GLU A 63 14.75 -16.78 -4.14
CA GLU A 63 13.93 -17.45 -5.15
C GLU A 63 12.53 -17.72 -4.60
N LEU A 64 11.54 -17.80 -5.50
CA LEU A 64 10.15 -18.01 -5.12
C LEU A 64 9.93 -19.27 -4.28
N ASP A 65 10.56 -20.38 -4.66
CA ASP A 65 10.40 -21.64 -3.93
C ASP A 65 11.02 -21.59 -2.53
N ASP A 66 12.09 -20.83 -2.33
CA ASP A 66 12.67 -20.61 -1.00
C ASP A 66 11.70 -19.80 -0.12
N ILE A 67 11.04 -18.78 -0.69
CA ILE A 67 10.05 -17.97 0.04
C ILE A 67 8.87 -18.85 0.46
N LYS A 68 8.38 -19.69 -0.45
CA LYS A 68 7.30 -20.65 -0.18
C LYS A 68 7.68 -21.69 0.88
N ALA A 69 8.96 -22.09 0.94
CA ALA A 69 9.45 -23.10 1.87
C ALA A 69 9.52 -22.62 3.32
N LEU A 70 9.46 -21.30 3.57
CA LEU A 70 9.46 -20.76 4.93
C LEU A 70 8.30 -21.35 5.77
N PRO A 71 8.57 -21.84 7.00
CA PRO A 71 7.59 -22.61 7.76
C PRO A 71 6.52 -21.75 8.46
N VAL A 72 6.08 -20.63 7.87
CA VAL A 72 5.18 -19.62 8.48
C VAL A 72 3.89 -20.23 9.06
N ALA A 73 3.35 -21.27 8.42
CA ALA A 73 2.17 -22.00 8.89
C ALA A 73 2.35 -22.61 10.31
N LYS A 74 3.58 -22.97 10.70
CA LYS A 74 3.91 -23.57 12.00
C LYS A 74 4.08 -22.53 13.11
N HIS A 75 4.38 -21.28 12.75
CA HIS A 75 4.61 -20.18 13.70
C HIS A 75 3.37 -19.31 13.93
N THR A 76 2.32 -19.53 13.15
CA THR A 76 1.07 -18.78 13.22
C THR A 76 -0.01 -19.57 13.95
N ALA A 77 -0.88 -18.85 14.65
CA ALA A 77 -2.05 -19.42 15.32
C ALA A 77 -2.97 -20.17 14.33
N LYS A 78 -3.93 -20.92 14.88
CA LYS A 78 -4.95 -21.62 14.07
C LYS A 78 -5.76 -20.66 13.20
N ASN A 79 -6.07 -19.49 13.75
CA ASN A 79 -6.70 -18.38 13.05
C ASN A 79 -5.72 -17.21 13.04
N ALA A 80 -5.35 -16.73 11.86
CA ALA A 80 -4.35 -15.66 11.72
C ALA A 80 -4.59 -14.82 10.46
N HIS A 81 -4.06 -13.60 10.48
CA HIS A 81 -3.98 -12.70 9.33
C HIS A 81 -2.57 -12.68 8.74
N LEU A 82 -2.51 -12.52 7.42
CA LEU A 82 -1.27 -12.28 6.68
C LEU A 82 -1.42 -11.01 5.86
N TYR A 83 -0.45 -10.11 6.02
CA TYR A 83 -0.21 -8.94 5.19
C TYR A 83 1.09 -9.17 4.42
N LEU A 84 1.01 -9.37 3.11
CA LEU A 84 2.17 -9.72 2.27
C LEU A 84 2.42 -8.66 1.21
N TRP A 85 3.55 -7.97 1.30
CA TRP A 85 3.99 -7.03 0.27
C TRP A 85 4.44 -7.76 -0.98
N VAL A 86 3.89 -7.35 -2.13
CA VAL A 86 4.16 -7.96 -3.43
C VAL A 86 4.34 -6.89 -4.50
N PRO A 87 5.45 -6.91 -5.27
CA PRO A 87 5.59 -6.07 -6.45
C PRO A 87 4.47 -6.33 -7.46
N ASN A 88 3.99 -5.29 -8.14
CA ASN A 88 2.88 -5.41 -9.10
C ASN A 88 3.05 -6.54 -10.13
N ALA A 89 4.28 -6.76 -10.61
CA ALA A 89 4.58 -7.80 -11.62
C ALA A 89 4.59 -9.23 -11.06
N MET A 90 4.61 -9.39 -9.74
CA MET A 90 4.74 -10.67 -9.04
C MET A 90 3.48 -11.05 -8.27
N LEU A 91 2.33 -10.45 -8.61
CA LEU A 91 1.04 -10.78 -8.00
C LEU A 91 0.75 -12.31 -8.02
N PRO A 92 0.94 -13.05 -9.14
CA PRO A 92 0.74 -14.50 -9.14
C PRO A 92 1.64 -15.23 -8.14
N ASP A 93 2.91 -14.82 -8.04
CA ASP A 93 3.89 -15.41 -7.11
C ASP A 93 3.50 -15.13 -5.65
N GLY A 94 3.03 -13.92 -5.37
CA GLY A 94 2.49 -13.52 -4.07
C GLY A 94 1.32 -14.38 -3.64
N LEU A 95 0.37 -14.66 -4.54
CA LEU A 95 -0.76 -15.56 -4.25
C LEU A 95 -0.29 -17.00 -3.98
N ALA A 96 0.69 -17.49 -4.74
CA ALA A 96 1.28 -18.82 -4.52
C ALA A 96 2.01 -18.92 -3.16
N VAL A 97 2.67 -17.85 -2.71
CA VAL A 97 3.28 -17.77 -1.37
C VAL A 97 2.22 -17.81 -0.27
N MET A 98 1.12 -17.05 -0.41
CA MET A 98 0.03 -17.10 0.56
C MET A 98 -0.54 -18.51 0.71
N GLU A 99 -0.79 -19.19 -0.42
CA GLU A 99 -1.26 -20.56 -0.43
C GLU A 99 -0.27 -21.52 0.24
N ALA A 100 1.02 -21.45 -0.11
CA ALA A 100 2.06 -22.28 0.49
C ALA A 100 2.18 -22.08 2.01
N TRP A 101 1.98 -20.85 2.49
CA TRP A 101 1.97 -20.52 3.93
C TRP A 101 0.65 -20.84 4.63
N GLY A 102 -0.36 -21.35 3.90
CA GLY A 102 -1.65 -21.76 4.46
C GLY A 102 -2.66 -20.62 4.66
N PHE A 103 -2.50 -19.51 3.93
CA PHE A 103 -3.40 -18.36 3.96
C PHE A 103 -4.23 -18.28 2.67
N ARG A 104 -5.55 -18.14 2.84
CA ARG A 104 -6.45 -17.86 1.73
C ARG A 104 -6.47 -16.36 1.46
N TYR A 105 -6.24 -15.96 0.21
CA TYR A 105 -6.41 -14.58 -0.22
C TYR A 105 -7.85 -14.09 0.00
N ILE A 106 -8.00 -12.88 0.54
CA ILE A 106 -9.31 -12.24 0.79
C ILE A 106 -9.43 -10.94 0.00
N SER A 107 -8.44 -10.04 0.14
CA SER A 107 -8.42 -8.73 -0.49
C SER A 107 -6.98 -8.20 -0.50
N HIS A 108 -6.78 -6.94 -0.88
CA HIS A 108 -5.49 -6.27 -0.84
C HIS A 108 -5.68 -4.80 -0.49
N ILE A 109 -4.61 -4.18 -0.01
CA ILE A 109 -4.46 -2.74 0.17
C ILE A 109 -3.44 -2.26 -0.86
N ILE A 110 -3.75 -1.18 -1.57
CA ILE A 110 -2.81 -0.55 -2.51
C ILE A 110 -2.05 0.55 -1.79
N TRP A 111 -0.73 0.57 -1.91
CA TRP A 111 0.04 1.76 -1.60
C TRP A 111 0.19 2.62 -2.84
N ALA A 112 -0.50 3.76 -2.92
CA ALA A 112 -0.29 4.77 -3.94
C ALA A 112 0.84 5.72 -3.52
N LYS A 113 1.92 5.70 -4.30
CA LYS A 113 3.08 6.57 -4.10
C LYS A 113 2.75 7.93 -4.68
N ARG A 114 2.71 8.94 -3.83
CA ARG A 114 2.36 10.31 -4.20
C ARG A 114 3.60 11.19 -4.29
N ARG A 115 3.53 12.20 -5.16
CA ARG A 115 4.44 13.34 -5.19
C ARG A 115 4.05 14.33 -4.08
N LYS A 116 4.85 15.40 -3.97
CA LYS A 116 4.54 16.50 -3.05
C LYS A 116 3.17 17.09 -3.32
N ASP A 117 2.74 17.18 -4.58
CA ASP A 117 1.48 17.79 -5.04
C ASP A 117 0.24 16.87 -5.00
N GLY A 118 0.36 15.66 -4.44
CA GLY A 118 -0.72 14.66 -4.45
C GLY A 118 -0.88 13.86 -5.75
N GLY A 119 -0.17 14.25 -6.82
CA GLY A 119 -0.13 13.47 -8.05
C GLY A 119 0.62 12.13 -7.90
N PRO A 120 0.46 11.18 -8.83
CA PRO A 120 1.17 9.91 -8.81
C PRO A 120 2.70 10.08 -8.99
N ASP A 121 3.49 9.29 -8.25
CA ASP A 121 4.96 9.31 -8.30
C ASP A 121 5.52 8.77 -9.63
N GLY A 122 5.62 9.62 -10.65
CA GLY A 122 6.08 9.25 -12.01
C GLY A 122 7.51 8.70 -12.13
N ARG A 123 8.24 8.54 -11.01
CA ARG A 123 9.61 8.01 -10.95
C ARG A 123 9.68 6.48 -10.84
N GLY A 124 8.54 5.80 -10.79
CA GLY A 124 8.45 4.33 -10.77
C GLY A 124 9.16 3.67 -11.96
N VAL A 125 9.82 2.54 -11.71
CA VAL A 125 10.38 1.68 -12.77
C VAL A 125 9.41 0.56 -13.08
N GLY A 126 9.19 0.26 -14.36
CA GLY A 126 8.36 -0.83 -14.83
C GLY A 126 8.50 -0.98 -16.36
N PHE A 127 8.32 -2.20 -16.86
CA PHE A 127 8.55 -2.51 -18.28
C PHE A 127 7.42 -2.04 -19.20
N TYR A 128 6.17 -2.09 -18.71
CA TYR A 128 4.98 -1.70 -19.47
C TYR A 128 4.39 -0.38 -18.98
N PHE A 129 4.31 -0.19 -17.65
CA PHE A 129 3.79 1.01 -17.02
C PHE A 129 4.74 1.52 -15.94
N ARG A 130 4.64 2.82 -15.63
CA ARG A 130 5.35 3.41 -14.49
C ARG A 130 4.68 2.94 -13.19
N ASN A 131 5.41 2.18 -12.38
CA ASN A 131 4.90 1.67 -11.10
C ASN A 131 4.83 2.78 -10.06
N VAL A 132 3.65 3.38 -9.94
CA VAL A 132 3.31 4.37 -8.90
C VAL A 132 2.56 3.74 -7.73
N THR A 133 2.38 2.42 -7.76
CA THR A 133 1.72 1.63 -6.72
C THR A 133 2.56 0.42 -6.30
N GLU A 134 2.28 -0.11 -5.11
CA GLU A 134 2.64 -1.47 -4.67
C GLU A 134 1.44 -2.13 -3.99
N ILE A 135 1.43 -3.47 -3.95
CA ILE A 135 0.31 -4.25 -3.42
C ILE A 135 0.70 -4.83 -2.05
N LEU A 136 -0.18 -4.64 -1.07
CA LEU A 136 -0.16 -5.37 0.20
C LEU A 136 -1.33 -6.36 0.21
N LEU A 137 -1.06 -7.62 -0.08
CA LEU A 137 -2.08 -8.66 -0.07
C LEU A 137 -2.55 -8.93 1.37
N PHE A 138 -3.85 -9.18 1.54
CA PHE A 138 -4.44 -9.57 2.81
C PHE A 138 -5.03 -10.97 2.71
N GLY A 139 -4.56 -11.86 3.58
CA GLY A 139 -4.97 -13.25 3.67
C GLY A 139 -5.40 -13.67 5.06
N VAL A 140 -6.20 -14.73 5.11
CA VAL A 140 -6.69 -15.32 6.36
C VAL A 140 -6.38 -16.81 6.39
N LYS A 141 -5.83 -17.26 7.52
CA LYS A 141 -5.73 -18.67 7.92
C LYS A 141 -6.88 -18.99 8.86
N GLY A 142 -7.54 -20.13 8.65
CA GLY A 142 -8.73 -20.51 9.41
C GLY A 142 -9.93 -19.61 9.11
N SER A 143 -10.69 -19.25 10.15
CA SER A 143 -11.89 -18.41 10.03
C SER A 143 -11.81 -17.23 11.00
N MET A 144 -11.08 -16.20 10.60
CA MET A 144 -10.91 -14.94 11.33
C MET A 144 -11.49 -13.78 10.53
N ARG A 145 -12.21 -12.88 11.22
CA ARG A 145 -12.54 -11.55 10.69
C ARG A 145 -11.60 -10.51 11.27
N THR A 146 -11.38 -9.45 10.52
CA THR A 146 -10.73 -8.23 11.01
C THR A 146 -11.48 -7.63 12.20
N LEU A 147 -10.76 -6.87 13.02
CA LEU A 147 -11.31 -6.09 14.13
C LEU A 147 -12.27 -5.00 13.61
N PRO A 148 -13.14 -4.44 14.48
CA PRO A 148 -14.15 -3.46 14.06
C PRO A 148 -13.63 -2.26 13.24
N PRO A 149 -12.45 -1.66 13.51
CA PRO A 149 -11.94 -0.53 12.74
C PRO A 149 -11.79 -0.80 11.23
N ALA A 150 -11.56 -2.06 10.85
CA ALA A 150 -11.42 -2.46 9.44
C ALA A 150 -12.70 -2.23 8.61
N ARG A 151 -13.87 -2.04 9.24
CA ARG A 151 -15.14 -1.79 8.53
C ARG A 151 -15.19 -0.41 7.88
N SER A 152 -14.42 0.55 8.40
CA SER A 152 -14.27 1.91 7.85
C SER A 152 -12.91 2.13 7.19
N GLN A 153 -11.97 1.17 7.31
CA GLN A 153 -10.67 1.25 6.67
C GLN A 153 -10.83 1.05 5.15
N VAL A 154 -10.36 2.02 4.38
CA VAL A 154 -10.26 1.91 2.92
C VAL A 154 -9.04 1.07 2.55
N ASN A 155 -9.08 0.43 1.38
CA ASN A 155 -8.01 -0.43 0.89
C ASN A 155 -6.90 0.35 0.16
N MET A 156 -6.55 1.52 0.67
CA MET A 156 -5.54 2.41 0.10
C MET A 156 -4.68 3.04 1.20
N ILE A 157 -3.38 3.09 0.97
CA ILE A 157 -2.42 3.91 1.70
C ILE A 157 -1.84 4.90 0.70
N GLU A 158 -1.85 6.19 1.02
CA GLU A 158 -1.22 7.22 0.19
C GLU A 158 -0.10 7.90 0.94
N SER A 159 1.12 7.81 0.42
CA SER A 159 2.25 8.48 1.05
C SER A 159 3.34 8.83 0.05
N ARG A 160 4.20 9.77 0.42
CA ARG A 160 5.36 10.13 -0.39
C ARG A 160 6.42 9.05 -0.31
N LYS A 161 6.94 8.65 -1.47
CA LYS A 161 8.02 7.66 -1.56
C LYS A 161 9.27 8.14 -0.79
N ARG A 162 9.77 7.27 0.10
CA ARG A 162 11.00 7.45 0.89
C ARG A 162 12.19 6.72 0.27
N GLU A 163 13.27 6.49 1.03
CA GLU A 163 14.41 5.71 0.55
C GLU A 163 13.98 4.40 -0.12
N HIS A 164 14.84 3.91 -1.02
CA HIS A 164 14.49 2.82 -1.91
C HIS A 164 14.02 1.59 -1.15
N SER A 165 12.87 1.03 -1.57
CA SER A 165 12.26 -0.16 -1.00
C SER A 165 11.73 -0.01 0.44
N ARG A 166 11.70 1.20 1.03
CA ARG A 166 11.03 1.41 2.32
C ARG A 166 9.52 1.54 2.14
N LYS A 167 8.78 0.68 2.82
CA LYS A 167 7.30 0.64 2.87
C LYS A 167 6.72 1.81 3.71
N PRO A 168 5.44 2.18 3.54
CA PRO A 168 4.81 3.26 4.30
C PRO A 168 4.71 2.92 5.79
N ASP A 169 5.01 3.87 6.69
CA ASP A 169 4.83 3.63 8.13
C ASP A 169 3.34 3.55 8.50
N GLU A 170 2.47 4.14 7.66
CA GLU A 170 1.02 4.08 7.79
C GLU A 170 0.47 2.65 7.80
N GLN A 171 1.25 1.67 7.35
CA GLN A 171 0.88 0.25 7.43
C GLN A 171 0.72 -0.24 8.87
N TYR A 172 1.54 0.24 9.81
CA TYR A 172 1.54 -0.27 11.19
C TYR A 172 0.26 0.09 11.95
N PRO A 173 -0.15 1.38 12.08
CA PRO A 173 -1.40 1.71 12.77
C PRO A 173 -2.63 1.14 12.04
N LEU A 174 -2.58 0.98 10.71
CA LEU A 174 -3.62 0.29 9.96
C LEU A 174 -3.73 -1.17 10.41
N ILE A 175 -2.62 -1.91 10.43
CA ILE A 175 -2.64 -3.34 10.79
C ILE A 175 -3.01 -3.51 12.27
N GLU A 176 -2.41 -2.74 13.16
CA GLU A 176 -2.65 -2.79 14.62
C GLU A 176 -4.10 -2.50 14.99
N SER A 177 -4.76 -1.58 14.28
CA SER A 177 -6.18 -1.28 14.50
C SER A 177 -7.12 -2.34 13.90
N CYS A 178 -6.70 -3.00 12.83
CA CYS A 178 -7.54 -3.92 12.06
C CYS A 178 -7.35 -5.40 12.42
N SER A 179 -6.27 -5.76 13.12
CA SER A 179 -5.88 -7.15 13.36
C SER A 179 -5.35 -7.41 14.77
N PRO A 180 -5.60 -8.59 15.35
CA PRO A 180 -5.13 -8.92 16.69
C PRO A 180 -3.63 -9.29 16.71
N GLY A 181 -2.95 -8.96 17.81
CA GLY A 181 -1.63 -9.52 18.13
C GLY A 181 -1.72 -10.93 18.71
N PRO A 182 -0.60 -11.65 18.94
CA PRO A 182 0.77 -11.18 18.76
C PRO A 182 1.14 -10.92 17.29
N LEU A 183 1.98 -9.91 17.07
CA LEU A 183 2.37 -9.38 15.76
C LEU A 183 3.79 -9.82 15.39
N LEU A 184 3.97 -10.35 14.19
CA LEU A 184 5.27 -10.70 13.60
C LEU A 184 5.53 -9.86 12.34
N GLU A 185 6.69 -9.21 12.26
CA GLU A 185 7.20 -8.62 11.03
C GLU A 185 8.36 -9.47 10.48
N MET A 186 8.16 -10.05 9.30
CA MET A 186 9.17 -10.83 8.58
C MET A 186 9.87 -9.97 7.53
N PHE A 187 11.18 -10.19 7.41
CA PHE A 187 12.11 -9.39 6.61
C PHE A 187 12.19 -7.92 7.08
N ALA A 188 12.01 -7.72 8.39
CA ALA A 188 12.07 -6.42 9.02
C ALA A 188 13.46 -5.80 8.88
N ARG A 189 13.51 -4.50 8.57
CA ARG A 189 14.76 -3.71 8.55
C ARG A 189 14.97 -2.85 9.79
N HIS A 190 13.90 -2.67 10.56
CA HIS A 190 13.90 -1.87 11.78
C HIS A 190 12.96 -2.52 12.77
N ALA A 191 13.28 -2.48 14.06
CA ALA A 191 12.34 -2.86 15.09
C ALA A 191 11.14 -1.89 15.11
N GLN A 192 9.95 -2.44 15.33
CA GLN A 192 8.72 -1.67 15.55
C GLN A 192 8.17 -1.99 16.94
N PRO A 193 7.87 -0.98 17.78
CA PRO A 193 7.31 -1.22 19.10
C PRO A 193 6.05 -2.09 19.02
N GLY A 194 6.00 -3.16 19.81
CA GLY A 194 4.87 -4.10 19.82
C GLY A 194 4.92 -5.21 18.75
N TRP A 195 5.93 -5.18 17.87
CA TRP A 195 6.16 -6.22 16.86
C TRP A 195 7.36 -7.08 17.21
N VAL A 196 7.23 -8.39 17.00
CA VAL A 196 8.39 -9.27 16.95
C VAL A 196 9.00 -9.15 15.55
N ALA A 197 10.24 -8.68 15.47
CA ALA A 197 10.95 -8.51 14.20
C ALA A 197 11.79 -9.76 13.86
N TRP A 198 11.80 -10.14 12.59
CA TRP A 198 12.65 -11.18 12.04
C TRP A 198 13.21 -10.71 10.70
N GLY A 199 14.53 -10.63 10.55
CA GLY A 199 15.19 -10.30 9.29
C GLY A 199 16.70 -10.12 9.46
N ASP A 200 17.45 -10.17 8.36
CA ASP A 200 18.92 -10.05 8.38
C ASP A 200 19.40 -8.68 8.90
N GLU A 201 18.54 -7.67 8.92
CA GLU A 201 18.82 -6.30 9.39
C GLU A 201 18.00 -5.92 10.62
N SER A 202 17.38 -6.87 11.32
CA SER A 202 16.53 -6.58 12.49
C SER A 202 17.32 -6.40 13.80
N GLY A 203 18.65 -6.43 13.76
CA GLY A 203 19.54 -6.16 14.91
C GLY A 203 19.97 -4.69 15.03
N ASP A 204 20.90 -4.37 15.94
CA ASP A 204 21.41 -3.00 16.22
C ASP A 204 22.26 -2.37 15.08
N GLU A 205 22.36 -3.03 13.93
CA GLU A 205 23.13 -2.49 12.79
C GLU A 205 22.33 -1.43 12.04
N ALA A 206 23.03 -0.38 11.59
CA ALA A 206 22.40 0.66 10.81
C ALA A 206 21.86 0.08 9.49
N PRO A 207 20.58 0.29 9.18
CA PRO A 207 19.91 -0.25 8.00
C PRO A 207 20.61 0.28 6.75
N ARG A 208 20.86 -0.61 5.77
CA ARG A 208 21.53 -0.20 4.53
C ARG A 208 20.60 0.76 3.76
N GLY A 209 21.16 1.66 2.95
CA GLY A 209 20.35 2.53 2.06
C GLY A 209 20.01 3.92 2.58
N ALA A 210 21.02 4.67 3.05
CA ALA A 210 20.90 6.05 3.53
C ALA A 210 20.00 6.96 2.66
N ALA A 211 19.17 7.76 3.34
CA ALA A 211 18.29 8.75 2.72
C ALA A 211 19.09 9.72 1.84
N SER A 212 18.66 9.90 0.60
CA SER A 212 19.19 10.94 -0.29
C SER A 212 18.21 12.11 -0.35
N LYS A 213 18.71 13.32 -0.67
CA LYS A 213 17.97 14.61 -0.61
C LYS A 213 16.59 14.62 -1.32
N GLY A 214 16.27 13.65 -2.18
CA GLY A 214 14.97 13.51 -2.88
C GLY A 214 14.02 12.43 -2.36
N TYR A 215 14.35 11.79 -1.23
CA TYR A 215 13.64 10.62 -0.69
C TYR A 215 13.37 10.72 0.82
N ALA A 216 13.34 11.93 1.38
CA ALA A 216 13.04 12.14 2.81
C ALA A 216 11.57 11.87 3.20
N GLY A 217 10.68 11.57 2.23
CA GLY A 217 9.24 11.50 2.48
C GLY A 217 8.63 12.89 2.73
N GLY A 218 7.68 12.96 3.66
CA GLY A 218 7.02 14.19 4.11
C GLY A 218 5.52 14.23 3.79
N ALA A 219 4.85 15.31 4.23
CA ALA A 219 3.45 15.55 3.92
C ALA A 219 3.23 15.68 2.39
N ILE A 220 2.08 15.17 1.95
CA ILE A 220 1.53 15.48 0.63
C ILE A 220 0.90 16.86 0.76
N GLU A 221 1.51 17.86 0.15
CA GLU A 221 0.88 19.15 -0.06
C GLU A 221 -0.12 18.99 -1.20
N ARG A 222 -1.33 19.48 -1.03
CA ARG A 222 -2.29 19.54 -2.13
C ARG A 222 -2.33 20.99 -2.60
N PRO A 223 -1.38 21.44 -3.45
CA PRO A 223 -1.37 22.83 -3.90
C PRO A 223 -2.69 23.12 -4.63
N GLY A 224 -3.42 24.11 -4.12
CA GLY A 224 -4.85 24.34 -4.40
C GLY A 224 -5.77 24.18 -3.17
N MET A 225 -5.21 24.02 -1.97
CA MET A 225 -5.97 23.95 -0.72
C MET A 225 -5.47 25.01 0.27
N ASP A 226 -5.62 26.29 -0.07
CA ASP A 226 -5.68 27.36 0.95
C ASP A 226 -7.12 27.40 1.51
N VAL A 227 -7.61 26.26 1.98
CA VAL A 227 -8.92 26.16 2.60
C VAL A 227 -8.74 26.45 4.08
N PRO A 228 -9.20 27.61 4.59
CA PRO A 228 -9.05 27.92 6.00
C PRO A 228 -9.78 26.87 6.85
N GLU A 229 -9.14 26.46 7.94
CA GLU A 229 -9.79 25.66 8.97
C GLU A 229 -10.82 26.56 9.68
N LEU A 230 -12.10 26.37 9.38
CA LEU A 230 -13.20 27.22 9.86
C LEU A 230 -13.93 26.56 11.02
N ALA A 231 -14.19 27.32 12.07
CA ALA A 231 -15.05 26.88 13.16
C ALA A 231 -16.48 26.60 12.66
N LYS A 232 -17.19 25.72 13.37
CA LYS A 232 -18.60 25.43 13.08
C LYS A 232 -19.40 26.73 13.15
N TYR A 233 -20.05 27.09 12.04
CA TYR A 233 -20.83 28.33 11.84
C TYR A 233 -20.04 29.63 11.58
N GLU A 234 -18.73 29.56 11.42
CA GLU A 234 -17.94 30.71 11.01
C GLU A 234 -18.32 31.16 9.60
N ARG A 235 -18.52 32.48 9.43
CA ARG A 235 -18.92 33.09 8.17
C ARG A 235 -17.67 33.47 7.38
N ILE A 236 -17.58 32.99 6.15
CA ILE A 236 -16.49 33.30 5.25
C ILE A 236 -16.76 34.67 4.63
N PRO A 237 -15.81 35.63 4.69
CA PRO A 237 -15.90 36.89 3.94
C PRO A 237 -16.10 36.62 2.44
N ASP A 238 -16.86 37.48 1.75
CA ASP A 238 -17.27 37.21 0.36
C ASP A 238 -16.09 36.99 -0.61
N VAL A 239 -14.99 37.72 -0.42
CA VAL A 239 -13.77 37.59 -1.24
C VAL A 239 -13.11 36.23 -1.06
N GLU A 240 -13.05 35.73 0.18
CA GLU A 240 -12.50 34.41 0.49
C GLU A 240 -13.46 33.30 0.04
N ALA A 241 -14.77 33.56 0.09
CA ALA A 241 -15.79 32.63 -0.38
C ALA A 241 -15.73 32.42 -1.89
N ASP A 242 -15.38 33.44 -2.68
CA ASP A 242 -15.23 33.32 -4.13
C ASP A 242 -13.99 32.50 -4.53
N ALA A 243 -12.85 32.75 -3.88
CA ALA A 243 -11.63 31.96 -4.10
C ALA A 243 -11.86 30.48 -3.73
N LEU A 244 -12.46 30.25 -2.57
CA LEU A 244 -12.79 28.93 -2.10
C LEU A 244 -13.82 28.24 -3.00
N ALA A 245 -14.83 28.97 -3.49
CA ALA A 245 -15.80 28.45 -4.44
C ALA A 245 -15.14 27.99 -5.75
N ALA A 246 -14.17 28.74 -6.27
CA ALA A 246 -13.39 28.37 -7.45
C ALA A 246 -12.59 27.07 -7.22
N ASP A 247 -11.93 26.93 -6.07
CA ASP A 247 -11.18 25.73 -5.71
C ASP A 247 -12.11 24.49 -5.62
N LEU A 248 -13.27 24.63 -4.97
CA LEU A 248 -14.25 23.56 -4.86
C LEU A 248 -14.85 23.19 -6.22
N HIS A 249 -15.09 24.17 -7.09
CA HIS A 249 -15.58 23.95 -8.46
C HIS A 249 -14.58 23.12 -9.27
N ASP A 250 -13.29 23.44 -9.17
CA ASP A 250 -12.23 22.65 -9.81
C ASP A 250 -12.18 21.21 -9.27
N MET A 251 -12.39 21.01 -7.96
CA MET A 251 -12.51 19.65 -7.40
C MET A 251 -13.69 18.89 -8.01
N TYR A 252 -14.84 19.55 -8.17
CA TYR A 252 -16.07 18.93 -8.66
C TYR A 252 -16.01 18.63 -10.16
N GLU A 253 -15.75 19.64 -10.99
CA GLU A 253 -15.83 19.54 -12.45
C GLU A 253 -14.55 18.98 -13.07
N ARG A 254 -13.38 19.47 -12.65
CA ARG A 254 -12.10 19.13 -13.27
C ARG A 254 -11.48 17.86 -12.69
N LEU A 255 -11.58 17.66 -11.39
CA LEU A 255 -11.03 16.49 -10.69
C LEU A 255 -12.06 15.37 -10.45
N GLY A 256 -13.34 15.64 -10.71
CA GLY A 256 -14.41 14.63 -10.67
C GLY A 256 -14.82 14.18 -9.26
N PHE A 257 -14.53 14.96 -8.23
CA PHE A 257 -14.90 14.65 -6.85
C PHE A 257 -16.42 14.75 -6.67
N SER A 258 -17.02 13.82 -5.93
CA SER A 258 -18.41 14.00 -5.50
C SER A 258 -18.49 15.05 -4.38
N ILE A 259 -19.69 15.62 -4.16
CA ILE A 259 -19.94 16.55 -3.04
C ILE A 259 -19.57 15.91 -1.68
N ARG A 260 -19.69 14.58 -1.56
CA ARG A 260 -19.31 13.86 -0.34
C ARG A 260 -17.79 13.76 -0.20
N ASP A 261 -17.08 13.56 -1.30
CA ASP A 261 -15.61 13.53 -1.30
C ASP A 261 -15.07 14.91 -0.93
N ILE A 262 -15.63 15.98 -1.51
CA ILE A 262 -15.25 17.36 -1.15
C ILE A 262 -15.54 17.65 0.33
N ALA A 263 -16.70 17.23 0.85
CA ALA A 263 -17.04 17.42 2.27
C ALA A 263 -16.12 16.64 3.22
N ALA A 264 -15.75 15.41 2.87
CA ALA A 264 -14.82 14.60 3.64
C ALA A 264 -13.41 15.20 3.63
N GLU A 265 -12.99 15.76 2.50
CA GLU A 265 -11.63 16.30 2.34
C GLU A 265 -11.45 17.71 2.92
N THR A 266 -12.50 18.54 2.89
CA THR A 266 -12.44 19.92 3.42
C THR A 266 -12.89 20.02 4.88
N GLY A 267 -13.54 18.97 5.42
CA GLY A 267 -14.23 19.05 6.71
C GLY A 267 -15.51 19.90 6.69
N PHE A 268 -15.88 20.47 5.53
CA PHE A 268 -17.08 21.26 5.41
C PHE A 268 -18.35 20.41 5.39
N THR A 269 -19.44 21.00 5.88
CA THR A 269 -20.76 20.38 5.74
C THR A 269 -21.15 20.28 4.28
N ILE A 270 -21.91 19.23 3.91
CA ILE A 270 -22.48 19.06 2.56
C ILE A 270 -23.25 20.32 2.11
N ALA A 271 -23.94 21.00 3.04
CA ALA A 271 -24.66 22.23 2.74
C ALA A 271 -23.72 23.37 2.32
N ARG A 272 -22.58 23.52 3.01
CA ARG A 272 -21.56 24.53 2.69
C ARG A 272 -20.88 24.23 1.35
N VAL A 273 -20.51 22.98 1.10
CA VAL A 273 -19.93 22.57 -0.18
C VAL A 273 -20.86 22.90 -1.34
N ARG A 274 -22.16 22.59 -1.21
CA ARG A 274 -23.14 22.93 -2.24
C ARG A 274 -23.29 24.43 -2.44
N ALA A 275 -23.38 25.21 -1.36
CA ALA A 275 -23.49 26.66 -1.46
C ALA A 275 -22.30 27.31 -2.17
N LEU A 276 -21.08 26.81 -1.93
CA LEU A 276 -19.87 27.28 -2.59
C LEU A 276 -19.80 26.83 -4.06
N LEU A 277 -20.19 25.60 -4.36
CA LEU A 277 -20.29 25.12 -5.75
C LEU A 277 -21.36 25.88 -6.55
N ASP A 278 -22.51 26.17 -5.95
CA ASP A 278 -23.58 26.99 -6.54
C ASP A 278 -23.07 28.41 -6.80
N ARG A 279 -22.29 28.97 -5.86
CA ARG A 279 -21.65 30.29 -5.97
C ARG A 279 -20.64 30.35 -7.12
N ALA A 280 -19.93 29.25 -7.39
CA ALA A 280 -19.02 29.14 -8.55
C ALA A 280 -19.73 28.79 -9.87
N GLY A 281 -21.05 28.54 -9.85
CA GLY A 281 -21.83 28.20 -11.04
C GLY A 281 -21.64 26.76 -11.52
N ALA A 282 -21.25 25.82 -10.65
CA ALA A 282 -21.14 24.39 -10.98
C ALA A 282 -22.51 23.79 -11.36
N ASP A 283 -22.56 22.84 -12.30
CA ASP A 283 -23.78 22.11 -12.63
C ASP A 283 -24.03 20.97 -11.62
N ILE A 284 -24.53 21.34 -10.44
CA ILE A 284 -24.66 20.39 -9.33
C ILE A 284 -25.85 19.46 -9.55
N ARG A 285 -25.58 18.15 -9.51
CA ARG A 285 -26.65 17.14 -9.49
C ARG A 285 -27.69 17.39 -8.39
N PRO A 286 -29.00 17.23 -8.69
CA PRO A 286 -30.08 17.45 -7.73
C PRO A 286 -30.04 16.46 -6.56
N ARG A 287 -30.67 16.84 -5.44
CA ARG A 287 -30.73 15.98 -4.25
C ARG A 287 -31.69 14.81 -4.47
N GLY A 288 -31.19 13.59 -4.27
CA GLY A 288 -32.00 12.37 -4.23
C GLY A 288 -32.14 11.66 -5.58
N ALA A 289 -32.44 10.37 -5.55
CA ALA A 289 -32.77 9.60 -6.74
C ALA A 289 -34.14 10.05 -7.28
N VAL A 290 -34.21 10.44 -8.55
CA VAL A 290 -35.47 10.71 -9.23
C VAL A 290 -36.26 9.41 -9.31
N ARG A 291 -37.29 9.24 -8.47
CA ARG A 291 -38.29 8.17 -8.66
C ARG A 291 -39.14 8.55 -9.87
N VAL A 292 -38.85 7.92 -11.00
CA VAL A 292 -39.74 7.95 -12.16
C VAL A 292 -41.01 7.17 -11.79
N LEU A 293 -42.09 7.88 -11.48
CA LEU A 293 -43.42 7.27 -11.40
C LEU A 293 -43.88 6.95 -12.83
N GLN A 294 -43.83 5.68 -13.21
CA GLN A 294 -44.51 5.20 -14.41
C GLN A 294 -46.02 5.28 -14.15
N ALA A 295 -46.68 6.24 -14.79
CA ALA A 295 -48.14 6.23 -14.92
C ALA A 295 -48.52 5.10 -15.89
N GLN A 296 -49.13 4.04 -15.37
CA GLN A 296 -49.83 3.05 -16.18
C GLN A 296 -51.20 3.65 -16.56
N GLY A 297 -51.40 3.84 -17.86
CA GLY A 297 -52.69 4.24 -18.42
C GLY A 297 -53.73 3.13 -18.27
N GLN A 298 -54.97 3.54 -18.01
CA GLN A 298 -56.18 2.77 -18.33
C GLN A 298 -56.59 3.02 -19.77
#